data_AF-A0A1F6WPY2-F1
#
_entry.id   AF-A0A1F6WPY2-F1
#
_cell.length_a   1.000
_cell.length_b   1.000
_cell.length_c   1.000
_cell.angle_alpha   90.00
_cell.angle_beta   90.00
_cell.angle_gamma   90.00
#
_symmetry.space_group_name_H-M   'P 1'
#
loop_
_entity.id
_entity.type
_entity.pdbx_description
1 polymer ?
#
loop_
_entity_poly.entity_id
_entity_poly.type
_entity_poly.pdbx_seq_one_letter_code
_entity_poly.pdbx_strand_id
1 'polypeptide(L)'
;MTHDDIVRLAGYVKINVNEIESKNLIPNMESILGYIDQIQNVDIDIKQDDINKDNPILRADISNQDQISFDFMNNVPMKENGYVKVPKVLNND
;
A
#
# COMPACT_ATOMS: atom_id res chain seq x y z
N MET A 1 -14.39 3.26 16.68
CA MET A 1 -13.08 2.61 16.38
C MET A 1 -12.23 2.64 17.64
N THR A 2 -11.30 1.69 17.84
CA THR A 2 -10.45 1.62 19.04
C THR A 2 -8.98 1.94 18.74
N HIS A 3 -8.17 2.14 19.79
CA HIS A 3 -6.71 2.26 19.67
C HIS A 3 -6.10 1.05 18.95
N ASP A 4 -6.55 -0.16 19.33
CA ASP A 4 -6.07 -1.42 18.76
C ASP A 4 -6.36 -1.51 17.26
N ASP A 5 -7.51 -1.01 16.81
CA ASP A 5 -7.84 -0.94 15.38
C ASP A 5 -6.86 -0.06 14.60
N ILE A 6 -6.49 1.11 15.16
CA ILE A 6 -5.52 2.03 14.55
C ILE A 6 -4.13 1.40 14.49
N VAL A 7 -3.68 0.79 15.59
CA VAL A 7 -2.36 0.12 15.65
C VAL A 7 -2.30 -1.04 14.68
N ARG A 8 -3.36 -1.83 14.59
CA ARG A 8 -3.45 -2.96 13.65
C ARG A 8 -3.41 -2.49 12.20
N LEU A 9 -4.19 -1.46 11.86
CA LEU A 9 -4.18 -0.86 10.52
C LEU A 9 -2.78 -0.33 10.17
N ALA A 10 -2.16 0.42 11.09
CA ALA A 10 -0.81 0.96 10.93
C ALA A 10 0.23 -0.15 10.65
N GLY A 11 0.10 -1.31 11.32
CA GLY A 11 0.92 -2.49 11.08
C GLY A 11 0.81 -3.07 9.66
N TYR A 12 -0.38 -3.02 9.05
CA TYR A 12 -0.59 -3.48 7.67
C TYR A 12 0.08 -2.55 6.65
N VAL A 13 0.07 -1.25 6.90
CA VAL A 13 0.65 -0.24 5.98
C VAL A 13 2.07 0.18 6.36
N LYS A 14 2.68 -0.50 7.34
CA LYS A 14 4.06 -0.25 7.83
C LYS A 14 4.28 1.19 8.32
N ILE A 15 3.26 1.79 8.93
CA ILE A 15 3.35 3.08 9.61
C ILE A 15 3.52 2.81 11.10
N ASN A 16 4.47 3.50 11.74
CA ASN A 16 4.59 3.48 13.19
C ASN A 16 3.69 4.57 13.78
N VAL A 17 2.86 4.22 14.77
CA VAL A 17 1.90 5.14 15.40
C VAL A 17 2.03 4.99 16.90
N ASN A 18 2.27 6.11 17.59
CA ASN A 18 2.30 6.13 19.06
C ASN A 18 0.89 6.34 19.65
N GLU A 19 0.77 6.21 20.98
CA GLU A 19 -0.53 6.31 21.66
C GLU A 19 -1.23 7.67 21.46
N ILE A 20 -0.46 8.77 21.48
CA ILE A 20 -0.99 10.13 21.32
C ILE A 20 -1.49 10.32 19.88
N GLU A 21 -0.70 9.90 18.90
CA GLU A 21 -1.07 9.95 17.48
C GLU A 21 -2.32 9.10 17.22
N SER A 22 -2.41 7.91 17.80
CA SER A 22 -3.58 7.05 17.68
C SER A 22 -4.84 7.73 18.21
N LYS A 23 -4.78 8.33 19.41
CA LYS A 23 -5.91 9.09 19.98
C LYS A 23 -6.35 10.24 19.08
N ASN A 24 -5.40 10.91 18.43
CA ASN A 24 -5.69 11.99 17.49
C ASN A 24 -6.24 11.49 16.14
N LEU A 25 -5.89 10.27 15.73
CA LEU A 25 -6.34 9.67 14.47
C LEU A 25 -7.75 9.09 14.55
N ILE A 26 -8.18 8.58 15.72
CA ILE A 26 -9.52 8.02 15.93
C ILE A 26 -10.64 8.95 15.43
N PRO A 27 -10.75 10.23 15.87
CA PRO A 27 -11.85 11.07 15.44
C PRO A 27 -11.83 11.37 13.94
N ASN A 28 -10.64 11.46 13.33
CA ASN A 28 -10.50 11.67 11.90
C ASN A 28 -10.97 10.44 11.11
N MET A 29 -10.59 9.24 11.56
CA MET A 29 -11.03 7.99 10.94
C MET A 29 -12.53 7.76 11.10
N GLU A 30 -13.11 8.08 12.27
CA GLU A 30 -14.55 8.00 12.48
C GLU A 30 -15.32 8.98 11.59
N SER A 31 -14.80 10.18 11.38
CA SER A 31 -15.37 11.15 10.43
C SER A 31 -15.34 10.62 8.99
N ILE A 32 -14.22 10.04 8.55
CA ILE A 32 -14.07 9.46 7.21
C ILE A 32 -15.04 8.29 7.02
N LEU A 33 -15.11 7.36 7.98
CA LEU A 33 -16.02 6.23 7.90
C LEU A 33 -17.48 6.68 7.92
N GLY A 34 -17.84 7.64 8.78
CA GLY A 34 -19.19 8.20 8.81
C GLY A 34 -19.59 8.90 7.50
N TYR A 35 -18.63 9.52 6.81
CA TYR A 35 -18.86 10.05 5.46
C TYR A 35 -19.12 8.92 4.44
N ILE A 36 -18.33 7.85 4.48
CA ILE A 36 -18.51 6.68 3.61
C ILE A 36 -19.82 5.95 3.91
N ASP A 37 -20.28 5.88 5.16
CA ASP A 37 -21.54 5.21 5.50
C ASP A 37 -22.77 5.79 4.77
N GLN A 38 -22.68 7.02 4.27
CA GLN A 38 -23.72 7.62 3.43
C GLN A 38 -23.98 6.84 2.14
N ILE A 39 -22.97 6.16 1.58
CA ILE A 39 -23.11 5.38 0.34
C ILE A 39 -23.82 4.04 0.55
N GLN A 40 -23.94 3.54 1.79
CA GLN A 40 -24.59 2.25 2.06
C GLN A 40 -26.09 2.27 1.78
N ASN A 41 -26.72 3.45 1.81
CA ASN A 41 -28.16 3.62 1.59
C ASN A 41 -28.53 3.86 0.12
N VAL A 42 -27.55 3.84 -0.77
CA VAL A 42 -27.78 4.02 -2.21
C VAL A 42 -28.14 2.66 -2.79
N ASP A 43 -29.35 2.55 -3.34
CA ASP A 43 -29.74 1.39 -4.14
C ASP A 43 -28.91 1.39 -5.43
N ILE A 44 -27.99 0.44 -5.52
CA ILE A 44 -27.10 0.27 -6.66
C ILE A 44 -27.58 -0.92 -7.49
N ASP A 45 -28.10 -0.63 -8.68
CA ASP A 45 -28.23 -1.63 -9.74
C ASP A 45 -26.81 -2.01 -10.16
N ILE A 46 -26.26 -3.08 -9.57
CA ILE A 46 -24.94 -3.62 -9.91
C ILE A 46 -25.03 -4.23 -11.31
N LYS A 47 -25.02 -3.36 -12.32
CA LYS A 47 -24.55 -3.76 -13.64
C LYS A 47 -23.07 -4.03 -13.46
N GLN A 48 -22.70 -5.31 -13.47
CA GLN A 48 -21.34 -5.72 -13.75
C GLN A 48 -21.02 -5.23 -15.16
N ASP A 49 -20.67 -3.95 -15.29
CA ASP A 49 -19.86 -3.55 -16.42
C ASP A 49 -18.53 -4.25 -16.20
N ASP A 50 -18.35 -5.31 -16.99
CA ASP A 50 -17.13 -6.06 -17.09
C ASP A 50 -16.03 -5.06 -17.50
N ILE A 51 -15.36 -4.49 -16.50
CA ILE A 51 -14.28 -3.50 -16.66
C ILE A 51 -13.08 -4.08 -17.42
N ASN A 52 -13.12 -5.36 -17.77
CA ASN A 52 -12.18 -6.08 -18.61
C ASN A 52 -12.83 -6.61 -19.90
N LYS A 53 -13.61 -5.80 -20.63
CA LYS A 53 -14.11 -6.18 -21.97
C LYS A 53 -13.02 -6.33 -23.03
N ASP A 54 -11.79 -5.91 -22.72
CA ASP A 54 -10.65 -6.08 -23.61
C ASP A 54 -9.93 -7.40 -23.34
N ASN A 55 -9.54 -8.10 -24.41
CA ASN A 55 -8.64 -9.25 -24.30
C ASN A 55 -7.35 -8.84 -23.56
N PRO A 56 -6.77 -9.72 -22.72
CA PRO A 56 -5.55 -9.40 -22.00
C PRO A 56 -4.44 -8.97 -22.97
N ILE A 57 -3.79 -7.84 -22.67
CA ILE A 57 -2.62 -7.39 -23.42
C ILE A 57 -1.46 -8.32 -23.07
N LEU A 58 -1.12 -9.23 -23.98
CA LEU A 58 -0.01 -10.15 -23.82
C LEU A 58 1.29 -9.50 -24.27
N ARG A 59 2.33 -9.62 -23.45
CA ARG A 59 3.71 -9.27 -23.82
C ARG A 59 4.32 -10.46 -24.58
N ALA A 60 5.00 -10.20 -25.71
CA ALA A 60 5.78 -11.21 -26.39
C ALA A 60 6.96 -11.69 -25.52
N ASP A 61 7.29 -12.98 -25.60
CA ASP A 61 8.45 -13.55 -24.91
C ASP A 61 9.74 -13.25 -25.67
N ILE A 62 10.13 -11.99 -25.66
CA ILE A 62 11.36 -11.48 -26.25
C ILE A 62 12.26 -10.93 -25.14
N SER A 63 13.55 -11.20 -25.26
CA SER A 63 14.57 -10.66 -24.36
C SER A 63 14.88 -9.22 -24.77
N ASN A 64 14.61 -8.27 -23.88
CA ASN A 64 15.10 -6.90 -24.04
C ASN A 64 16.48 -6.82 -23.39
N GLN A 65 17.51 -6.52 -24.19
CA GLN A 65 18.83 -6.16 -23.66
C GLN A 65 18.78 -4.70 -23.17
N ASP A 66 18.05 -4.47 -22.09
CA ASP A 66 18.06 -3.18 -21.45
C ASP A 66 19.42 -3.03 -20.74
N GLN A 67 20.18 -1.99 -21.10
CA GLN A 67 21.34 -1.61 -20.31
C GLN A 67 20.83 -1.18 -18.94
N ILE A 68 21.02 -2.04 -17.92
CA ILE A 68 20.64 -1.72 -16.55
C ILE A 68 21.48 -0.51 -16.13
N SER A 69 20.88 0.68 -16.18
CA SER A 69 21.50 1.87 -15.66
C SER A 69 21.57 1.74 -14.13
N PHE A 70 22.78 1.90 -13.58
CA PHE A 70 22.99 2.00 -12.15
C PHE A 70 22.55 3.35 -11.57
N ASP A 71 21.99 4.26 -12.37
CA ASP A 71 21.57 5.59 -11.93
C ASP A 71 20.56 5.56 -10.79
N PHE A 72 19.75 4.49 -10.67
CA PHE A 72 18.82 4.35 -9.54
C PHE A 72 19.54 4.31 -8.18
N MET A 73 20.79 3.80 -8.13
CA MET A 73 21.60 3.76 -6.93
C MET A 73 21.99 5.15 -6.42
N ASN A 74 21.79 6.20 -7.21
CA ASN A 74 21.96 7.59 -6.75
C ASN A 74 20.89 7.99 -5.74
N ASN A 75 19.70 7.39 -5.82
CA ASN A 75 18.58 7.66 -4.91
C ASN A 75 18.47 6.65 -3.76
N VAL A 76 19.32 5.62 -3.74
CA VAL A 76 19.30 4.60 -2.69
C VAL A 76 19.88 5.19 -1.39
N PRO A 77 19.12 5.24 -0.28
CA PRO A 77 19.57 5.88 0.95
C PRO A 77 20.79 5.20 1.59
N MET A 78 20.83 3.86 1.55
CA MET A 78 21.91 3.06 2.11
C MET A 78 22.38 2.03 1.08
N LYS A 79 23.65 2.11 0.71
CA LYS A 79 24.29 1.22 -0.27
C LYS A 79 25.67 0.77 0.20
N GLU A 80 26.03 -0.46 -0.14
CA GLU A 80 27.34 -1.04 0.20
C GLU A 80 27.74 -2.03 -0.88
N ASN A 81 28.97 -1.92 -1.40
CA ASN A 81 29.54 -2.83 -2.42
C ASN A 81 28.65 -3.07 -3.66
N GLY A 82 27.87 -2.06 -4.09
CA GLY A 82 26.95 -2.17 -5.22
C GLY A 82 25.57 -2.77 -4.89
N TYR A 83 25.27 -2.98 -3.60
CA TYR A 83 23.99 -3.51 -3.12
C TYR A 83 23.22 -2.46 -2.31
N VAL A 84 21.89 -2.58 -2.31
CA VAL A 84 21.04 -1.85 -1.36
C VAL A 84 21.21 -2.48 0.02
N LYS A 85 21.64 -1.68 0.98
CA LYS A 85 21.86 -2.13 2.36
C LYS A 85 20.59 -1.97 3.16
N VAL A 86 20.05 -3.07 3.68
CA VAL A 86 18.86 -3.10 4.53
C VAL A 86 19.12 -3.90 5.81
N PRO A 87 18.33 -3.69 6.88
CA PRO A 87 18.36 -4.55 8.05
C PRO A 87 18.12 -6.01 7.67
N LYS A 88 18.83 -6.93 8.33
CA LYS A 88 18.65 -8.37 8.10
C LYS A 88 17.22 -8.76 8.45
N VAL A 89 16.55 -9.45 7.53
CA VAL A 89 15.26 -10.08 7.82
C VAL A 89 15.49 -11.20 8.83
N LEU A 90 14.95 -11.04 10.02
CA LEU A 90 14.83 -12.08 11.03
C LEU A 90 13.45 -12.71 10.87
N ASN A 91 13.35 -14.03 10.96
CA ASN A 91 12.03 -14.67 11.05
C ASN A 91 11.42 -14.26 12.41
N ASN A 92 10.22 -13.69 12.38
CA ASN A 92 9.39 -13.56 13.56
C ASN A 92 8.76 -14.94 13.81
N ASP A 93 9.37 -15.73 14.70
CA ASP A 93 8.62 -16.76 15.43
C ASP A 93 7.79 -16.11 16.54
#